data_AF-A0A6G7WWG0-F1
#
_entry.id   AF-A0A6G7WWG0-F1
#
_cell.length_a   1.000
_cell.length_b   1.000
_cell.length_c   1.000
_cell.angle_alpha   90.00
_cell.angle_beta   90.00
_cell.angle_gamma   90.00
#
_symmetry.space_group_name_H-M   'P 1'
#
loop_
_entity.id
_entity.type
_entity.pdbx_description
1 polymer ?
#
loop_
_entity_poly.entity_id
_entity_poly.type
_entity_poly.pdbx_seq_one_letter_code
_entity_poly.pdbx_strand_id
1 'polypeptide(L)'
;MAIDVLLQLNGKNFTASTLSGVDIERNKLWDSNSGRLINGKWVGTLIGIFPKIVASFYPKDEIELSSLMVELDKPSLTVRYYNPKTRSMVNLGTYTSDYKVTLLTTLGYEIEPVKVSFISTERER
;
A
#
# COMPACT_ATOMS: atom_id res chain seq x y z
N MET A 1 -16.40 15.14 -9.08
CA MET A 1 -15.41 14.36 -9.86
C MET A 1 -15.21 13.05 -9.14
N ALA A 2 -15.56 11.93 -9.77
CA ALA A 2 -15.29 10.61 -9.20
C ALA A 2 -13.80 10.29 -9.37
N ILE A 3 -13.22 9.54 -8.44
CA ILE A 3 -11.84 9.09 -8.54
C ILE A 3 -11.86 7.75 -9.29
N ASP A 4 -11.37 7.75 -10.53
CA ASP A 4 -11.44 6.56 -11.41
C ASP A 4 -10.31 5.54 -11.16
N VAL A 5 -9.21 6.00 -10.58
CA VAL A 5 -8.02 5.17 -10.30
C VAL A 5 -7.52 5.45 -8.88
N LEU A 6 -7.43 4.40 -8.07
CA LEU A 6 -6.89 4.43 -6.72
C LEU A 6 -5.50 3.82 -6.65
N LEU A 7 -5.26 2.72 -7.37
CA LEU A 7 -4.00 1.99 -7.33
C LEU A 7 -3.67 1.35 -8.68
N GLN A 8 -2.40 1.50 -9.08
CA GLN A 8 -1.81 0.77 -10.17
C GLN A 8 -0.52 0.09 -9.70
N LEU A 9 -0.33 -1.16 -10.11
CA LEU A 9 0.91 -1.91 -9.91
C LEU A 9 1.52 -2.18 -11.28
N ASN A 10 2.76 -1.75 -11.51
CA ASN A 10 3.47 -1.89 -12.80
C ASN A 10 2.64 -1.38 -14.00
N GLY A 11 1.87 -0.31 -13.80
CA GLY A 11 0.99 0.27 -14.82
C GLY A 11 -0.37 -0.43 -14.99
N LYS A 12 -0.59 -1.61 -14.39
CA LYS A 12 -1.90 -2.27 -14.38
C LYS A 12 -2.82 -1.64 -13.32
N ASN A 13 -4.03 -1.27 -13.72
CA ASN A 13 -5.05 -0.71 -12.82
C ASN A 13 -5.86 -1.83 -12.16
N PHE A 14 -5.89 -1.84 -10.82
CA PHE A 14 -6.67 -2.82 -10.05
C PHE A 14 -7.97 -2.25 -9.46
N THR A 15 -8.17 -0.93 -9.59
CA THR A 15 -9.27 -0.18 -8.93
C THR A 15 -10.66 -0.70 -9.24
N ALA A 16 -10.90 -1.16 -10.48
CA ALA A 16 -12.22 -1.60 -10.93
C ALA A 16 -12.38 -3.13 -10.94
N SER A 17 -11.34 -3.89 -10.61
CA SER A 17 -11.33 -5.36 -10.67
C SER A 17 -11.31 -5.97 -9.28
N THR A 18 -10.11 -6.13 -8.71
CA THR A 18 -9.87 -6.87 -7.47
C THR A 18 -9.59 -5.99 -6.28
N LEU A 19 -9.31 -4.69 -6.46
CA LEU A 19 -9.01 -3.81 -5.34
C LEU A 19 -10.26 -3.55 -4.49
N SER A 20 -10.24 -3.96 -3.23
CA SER A 20 -11.33 -3.73 -2.28
C SER A 20 -11.08 -2.55 -1.35
N GLY A 21 -9.82 -2.15 -1.16
CA GLY A 21 -9.48 -0.99 -0.35
C GLY A 21 -8.01 -0.59 -0.41
N VAL A 22 -7.73 0.67 -0.11
CA VAL A 22 -6.38 1.23 0.00
C VAL A 22 -6.31 2.12 1.23
N ASP A 23 -5.48 1.72 2.19
CA ASP A 23 -5.10 2.56 3.32
C ASP A 23 -3.79 3.28 3.01
N ILE A 24 -3.74 4.57 3.33
CA ILE A 24 -2.54 5.41 3.16
C ILE A 24 -2.04 5.81 4.54
N GLU A 25 -1.02 5.10 5.01
CA GLU A 25 -0.32 5.43 6.24
C GLU A 25 0.75 6.50 5.97
N ARG A 26 0.77 7.57 6.77
CA ARG A 26 1.78 8.64 6.70
C ARG A 26 2.75 8.54 7.86
N ASN A 27 3.64 7.57 7.78
CA ASN A 27 4.60 7.29 8.84
C ASN A 27 5.66 8.39 8.91
N LYS A 28 5.79 9.03 10.08
CA LYS A 28 6.75 10.12 10.32
C LYS A 28 8.05 9.55 10.84
N LEU A 29 9.16 9.89 10.17
CA LEU A 29 10.50 9.63 10.68
C LEU A 29 11.00 10.87 11.42
N TRP A 30 11.30 10.70 12.70
CA TRP A 30 11.90 11.73 13.54
C TRP A 30 13.36 11.40 13.79
N ASP A 31 14.16 12.44 13.95
CA ASP A 31 15.58 12.30 14.29
C ASP A 31 15.75 11.78 15.73
N SER A 32 16.95 11.34 16.04
CA SER A 32 17.42 10.89 17.35
C SER A 32 17.23 11.91 18.48
N ASN A 33 17.06 13.19 18.16
CA ASN A 33 16.75 14.25 19.14
C ASN A 33 15.27 14.32 19.54
N SER A 34 14.45 13.36 19.10
CA SER A 34 13.02 13.33 19.39
C SER A 34 12.67 12.68 20.73
N GLY A 35 11.67 13.23 21.41
CA GLY A 35 11.21 12.71 22.70
C GLY A 35 10.39 13.70 23.51
N ARG A 36 9.95 13.28 24.70
CA ARG A 36 9.35 14.17 25.71
C ARG A 36 10.41 14.59 26.71
N LEU A 37 10.50 15.90 26.92
CA LEU A 37 11.27 16.47 28.03
C LEU A 37 10.54 16.22 29.36
N ILE A 38 11.27 16.39 30.48
CA ILE A 38 10.71 16.23 31.83
C ILE A 38 9.54 17.16 32.14
N ASN A 39 9.48 18.33 31.48
CA ASN A 39 8.36 19.27 31.55
C ASN A 39 7.17 18.87 30.66
N GLY A 40 7.20 17.68 30.06
CA GLY A 40 6.13 17.14 29.21
C GLY A 40 6.14 17.64 27.77
N LYS A 41 6.99 18.61 27.41
CA LYS A 41 7.08 19.16 26.05
C LYS A 41 7.70 18.15 25.09
N TRP A 42 7.06 17.93 23.94
CA TRP A 42 7.65 17.19 22.83
C TRP A 42 8.71 18.02 22.11
N VAL A 43 9.84 17.41 21.80
CA VAL A 43 10.92 17.97 20.97
C VAL A 43 11.30 16.96 19.90
N GLY A 44 11.99 17.43 18.86
CA GLY A 44 12.52 16.57 17.80
C GLY A 44 12.50 17.24 16.43
N THR A 45 13.44 16.84 15.57
CA THR A 45 13.49 17.23 14.16
C THR A 45 12.73 16.20 13.33
N LEU A 46 11.75 16.64 12.55
CA LEU A 46 11.08 15.77 11.58
C LEU A 46 12.00 15.58 10.36
N ILE A 47 12.44 14.35 10.10
CA ILE A 47 13.24 14.00 8.92
C ILE A 47 12.35 13.94 7.68
N GLY A 48 11.15 13.39 7.81
CA GLY A 48 10.18 13.35 6.72
C GLY A 48 8.98 12.44 6.99
N ILE A 49 8.11 12.36 5.99
CA ILE A 49 6.98 11.42 5.94
C ILE A 49 7.31 10.37 4.90
N PHE A 50 7.26 9.10 5.28
CA PHE A 50 7.49 7.96 4.41
C PHE A 50 6.18 7.18 4.30
N PRO A 51 5.42 7.37 3.21
CA PRO A 51 4.10 6.78 3.10
C PRO A 51 4.21 5.26 2.96
N LYS A 52 3.24 4.56 3.55
CA LYS A 52 3.02 3.12 3.37
C LYS A 52 1.61 2.93 2.84
N ILE A 53 1.50 2.20 1.75
CA ILE A 53 0.22 1.87 1.11
C ILE A 53 -0.14 0.45 1.51
N VAL A 54 -1.29 0.26 2.15
CA VAL A 54 -1.82 -1.07 2.45
C VAL A 54 -3.00 -1.31 1.52
N ALA A 55 -2.80 -2.18 0.54
CA ALA A 55 -3.83 -2.55 -0.42
C ALA A 55 -4.49 -3.86 0.02
N SER A 56 -5.82 -3.88 -0.01
CA SER A 56 -6.62 -5.09 0.13
C SER A 56 -7.16 -5.48 -1.24
N PHE A 57 -6.91 -6.71 -1.65
CA PHE A 57 -7.41 -7.28 -2.89
C PHE A 57 -8.40 -8.40 -2.57
N TYR A 58 -9.49 -8.46 -3.30
CA TYR A 58 -10.50 -9.51 -3.22
C TYR A 58 -10.72 -10.09 -4.62
N PRO A 59 -9.82 -11.00 -5.07
CA PRO A 59 -10.02 -11.74 -6.31
C PRO A 59 -11.26 -12.62 -6.22
N LYS A 60 -12.08 -12.63 -7.27
CA LYS A 60 -13.35 -13.39 -7.32
C LYS A 60 -13.16 -14.80 -7.85
N ASP A 61 -12.08 -15.04 -8.57
CA ASP A 61 -11.77 -16.32 -9.18
C ASP A 61 -10.25 -16.58 -9.23
N GLU A 62 -9.89 -17.77 -9.69
CA GLU A 62 -8.50 -18.22 -9.82
C GLU A 62 -7.69 -17.42 -10.84
N ILE A 63 -8.34 -16.85 -11.87
CA ILE A 63 -7.67 -16.11 -12.95
C ILE A 63 -7.25 -14.74 -12.42
N GLU A 64 -8.15 -14.07 -11.70
CA GLU A 64 -7.87 -12.81 -11.01
C GLU A 64 -6.78 -12.98 -9.95
N LEU A 65 -6.84 -14.06 -9.16
CA LEU A 65 -5.84 -14.35 -8.13
C LEU A 65 -4.47 -14.63 -8.76
N SER A 66 -4.39 -15.50 -9.76
CA SER A 66 -3.14 -15.81 -10.45
C SER A 66 -2.54 -14.56 -11.09
N SER A 67 -3.36 -13.71 -11.70
CA SER A 67 -2.91 -12.46 -12.32
C SER A 67 -2.35 -11.47 -11.28
N LEU A 68 -2.95 -11.40 -10.10
CA LEU A 68 -2.46 -10.60 -8.99
C LEU A 68 -1.11 -11.12 -8.48
N MET A 69 -1.01 -12.43 -8.22
CA MET A 69 0.22 -13.04 -7.69
C MET A 69 1.41 -12.85 -8.64
N VAL A 70 1.21 -13.01 -9.95
CA VAL A 70 2.25 -12.75 -10.98
C VAL A 70 2.79 -11.32 -10.91
N GLU A 71 1.95 -10.34 -10.53
CA GLU A 71 2.43 -8.97 -10.34
C GLU A 71 3.15 -8.78 -9.00
N LEU A 72 2.66 -9.37 -7.93
CA LEU A 72 3.23 -9.25 -6.58
C LEU A 72 4.58 -9.97 -6.43
N ASP A 73 4.79 -11.07 -7.16
CA ASP A 73 6.01 -11.88 -7.11
C ASP A 73 7.19 -11.26 -7.89
N LYS A 74 6.99 -10.11 -8.52
CA LYS A 74 8.08 -9.42 -9.24
C LYS A 74 9.07 -8.80 -8.24
N PRO A 75 10.39 -8.89 -8.53
CA PRO A 75 11.43 -8.37 -7.64
C PRO A 75 11.40 -6.83 -7.50
N SER A 76 10.85 -6.14 -8.50
CA SER A 76 10.65 -4.70 -8.48
C SER A 76 9.22 -4.39 -8.86
N LEU A 77 8.55 -3.55 -8.06
CA LEU A 77 7.15 -3.22 -8.22
C LEU A 77 6.98 -1.70 -8.19
N THR A 78 6.51 -1.12 -9.29
CA THR A 78 6.19 0.31 -9.34
C THR A 78 4.76 0.50 -8.87
N VAL A 79 4.59 1.16 -7.73
CA VAL A 79 3.28 1.48 -7.19
C VAL A 79 2.91 2.90 -7.58
N ARG A 80 1.73 3.08 -8.16
CA ARG A 80 1.16 4.41 -8.40
C ARG A 80 -0.19 4.48 -7.73
N TYR A 81 -0.38 5.44 -6.83
CA TYR A 81 -1.59 5.53 -6.02
C TYR A 81 -2.18 6.94 -6.04
N TYR A 82 -3.47 7.05 -5.77
CA TYR A 82 -4.12 8.35 -5.61
C TYR A 82 -3.77 8.96 -4.25
N ASN A 83 -3.08 10.11 -4.27
CA ASN A 83 -2.77 10.84 -3.04
C ASN A 83 -3.86 11.90 -2.77
N PRO A 84 -4.66 11.76 -1.70
CA PRO A 84 -5.72 12.72 -1.40
C PRO A 84 -5.21 14.11 -0.99
N LYS A 85 -3.95 14.21 -0.52
CA LYS A 85 -3.31 15.50 -0.17
C LYS A 85 -3.12 16.37 -1.41
N THR A 86 -2.65 15.78 -2.51
CA THR A 86 -2.35 16.49 -3.76
C THR A 86 -3.46 16.35 -4.80
N ARG A 87 -4.44 15.48 -4.56
CA ARG A 87 -5.54 15.14 -5.49
C ARG A 87 -5.03 14.64 -6.83
N SER A 88 -3.92 13.90 -6.82
CA SER A 88 -3.24 13.42 -8.02
C SER A 88 -2.66 12.03 -7.81
N MET A 89 -2.40 11.33 -8.92
CA MET A 89 -1.69 10.05 -8.90
C MET A 89 -0.20 10.29 -8.69
N VAL A 90 0.37 9.64 -7.68
CA VAL A 90 1.78 9.75 -7.30
C VAL A 90 2.47 8.41 -7.52
N ASN A 91 3.66 8.44 -8.14
CA ASN A 91 4.54 7.28 -8.22
C ASN A 91 5.27 7.10 -6.90
N LEU A 92 5.29 5.88 -6.41
CA LEU A 92 5.98 5.50 -5.20
C LEU A 92 7.01 4.42 -5.52
N GLY A 93 8.29 4.75 -5.32
CA GLY A 93 9.35 3.75 -5.25
C GLY A 93 9.18 2.99 -3.94
N THR A 94 8.94 1.68 -4.02
CA THR A 94 8.64 0.86 -2.85
C THR A 94 9.42 -0.43 -2.86
N TYR A 95 9.64 -0.98 -1.68
CA TYR A 95 9.76 -2.42 -1.54
C TYR A 95 8.40 -2.99 -1.09
N THR A 96 8.09 -4.18 -1.59
CA THR A 96 6.87 -4.93 -1.23
C THR A 96 7.21 -5.83 -0.05
N SER A 97 6.35 -5.87 0.96
CA SER A 97 6.46 -6.86 2.04
C SER A 97 5.99 -8.23 1.56
N ASP A 98 6.43 -9.29 2.25
CA ASP A 98 5.86 -10.63 2.09
C ASP A 98 4.34 -10.57 2.26
N TYR A 99 3.62 -11.38 1.47
CA TYR A 99 2.15 -11.47 1.53
C TYR A 99 1.71 -12.91 1.76
N LYS A 100 0.50 -13.05 2.30
CA LYS A 100 -0.13 -14.35 2.56
C LYS A 100 -1.39 -14.46 1.71
N VAL A 101 -1.60 -15.63 1.13
CA VAL A 101 -2.86 -16.04 0.51
C VAL A 101 -3.46 -17.15 1.36
N THR A 102 -4.76 -17.04 1.67
CA THR A 102 -5.52 -18.12 2.32
C THR A 102 -6.55 -18.65 1.32
N LEU A 103 -6.50 -19.97 1.07
CA LEU A 103 -7.46 -20.69 0.24
C LEU A 103 -8.30 -21.58 1.14
N LEU A 104 -9.62 -21.43 1.07
CA LEU A 104 -10.57 -22.17 1.91
C LEU A 104 -11.33 -23.20 1.05
N THR A 105 -11.65 -24.35 1.66
CA THR A 105 -12.34 -25.47 1.00
C THR A 105 -13.71 -25.78 1.61
N THR A 106 -14.15 -24.97 2.58
CA THR A 106 -15.18 -25.39 3.55
C THR A 106 -16.61 -25.35 2.98
N LEU A 107 -16.88 -24.58 1.92
CA LEU A 107 -18.20 -24.48 1.26
C LEU A 107 -18.11 -24.22 -0.27
N GLY A 108 -16.93 -24.45 -0.86
CA GLY A 108 -16.55 -24.02 -2.20
C GLY A 108 -15.09 -23.54 -2.20
N TYR A 109 -14.55 -23.17 -3.36
CA TYR A 109 -13.26 -22.49 -3.43
C TYR A 109 -13.47 -21.01 -3.07
N GLU A 110 -13.10 -20.63 -1.85
CA GLU A 110 -13.15 -19.25 -1.39
C GLU A 110 -11.73 -18.71 -1.16
N ILE A 111 -11.54 -17.44 -1.54
CA ILE A 111 -10.28 -16.73 -1.39
C ILE A 111 -10.48 -15.62 -0.35
N GLU A 112 -9.69 -15.63 0.73
CA GLU A 112 -9.69 -14.49 1.65
C GLU A 112 -9.03 -13.25 1.01
N PRO A 113 -9.41 -12.03 1.42
CA PRO A 113 -8.75 -10.82 0.92
C PRO A 113 -7.22 -10.87 1.11
N VAL A 114 -6.48 -10.71 0.02
CA VAL A 114 -5.03 -10.62 0.02
C VAL A 114 -4.63 -9.20 0.43
N LYS A 115 -3.93 -9.05 1.55
CA LYS A 115 -3.43 -7.76 2.04
C LYS A 115 -1.93 -7.63 1.78
N VAL A 116 -1.54 -6.53 1.15
CA VAL A 116 -0.14 -6.25 0.81
C VAL A 116 0.24 -4.85 1.26
N SER A 117 1.42 -4.74 1.86
CA SER A 117 2.01 -3.45 2.24
C SER A 117 3.11 -3.07 1.25
N PHE A 118 3.03 -1.84 0.74
CA PHE A 118 4.06 -1.21 -0.09
C PHE A 118 4.65 -0.04 0.68
N ILE A 119 5.93 -0.13 1.00
CA ILE A 119 6.59 0.83 1.89
C ILE A 119 7.51 1.72 1.07
N SER A 120 7.32 3.03 1.18
CA SER A 120 8.15 4.00 0.45
C SER A 120 9.61 3.90 0.83
N THR A 121 10.49 3.89 -0.17
CA THR A 121 11.94 4.02 0.02
C THR A 121 12.38 5.48 0.12
N GLU A 122 11.51 6.42 -0.24
CA GLU A 122 11.80 7.86 -0.26
C GLU A 122 10.79 8.65 0.58
N ARG A 123 11.20 9.84 1.03
CA ARG A 123 10.28 10.78 1.69
C ARG A 123 9.27 11.35 0.69
N GLU A 124 8.03 11.52 1.13
CA GLU A 124 7.01 12.27 0.40
C GLU A 124 7.51 13.71 0.17
N ARG A 125 7.43 14.19 -1.07
CA ARG A 125 7.80 15.57 -1.45
C ARG A 125 6.62 16.53 -1.28
#